data_AF-A0A1Q7T0J2-F1
#
_entry.id   AF-A0A1Q7T0J2-F1
#
_cell.length_a   1.000
_cell.length_b   1.000
_cell.length_c   1.000
_cell.angle_alpha   90.00
_cell.angle_beta   90.00
_cell.angle_gamma   90.00
#
_symmetry.space_group_name_H-M   'P 1'
#
loop_
_entity.id
_entity.type
_entity.pdbx_description
1 polymer ?
#
loop_
_entity_poly.entity_id
_entity_poly.type
_entity_poly.pdbx_seq_one_letter_code
_entity_poly.pdbx_strand_id
1 'polypeptide(L)'
;MTNKKRLRGIFLCSFCNKNRDQVQRLIAGPNVFICDECIGLFSHRSSEELEAVNARARRKAPRSIYQCSFCGKKESQVPRFFVGPGEVHICGECIALCCEIIDEESYFPPSQ
;
A
#
# COMPACT_ATOMS: atom_id res chain seq x y z
N MET A 1 -25.28 -24.04 -18.99
CA MET A 1 -24.75 -22.74 -18.50
C MET A 1 -23.64 -23.04 -17.48
N THR A 2 -22.40 -23.08 -17.94
CA THR A 2 -21.19 -23.51 -17.21
C THR A 2 -20.76 -22.47 -16.18
N ASN A 3 -21.41 -22.45 -15.01
CA ASN A 3 -21.04 -21.55 -13.91
C ASN A 3 -19.91 -22.15 -13.06
N LYS A 4 -18.75 -22.38 -13.69
CA LYS A 4 -17.49 -22.59 -12.97
C LYS A 4 -17.03 -21.23 -12.45
N LYS A 5 -17.70 -20.70 -11.41
CA LYS A 5 -17.13 -19.64 -10.57
C LYS A 5 -15.94 -20.25 -9.85
N ARG A 6 -14.80 -20.29 -10.55
CA ARG A 6 -13.48 -20.51 -9.96
C ARG A 6 -13.41 -19.55 -8.79
N LEU A 7 -13.37 -20.09 -7.57
CA LEU A 7 -12.95 -19.41 -6.36
C LEU A 7 -11.46 -19.04 -6.50
N ARG A 8 -11.14 -18.17 -7.46
CA ARG A 8 -9.83 -17.53 -7.55
C ARG A 8 -9.73 -16.69 -6.29
N GLY A 9 -8.77 -17.01 -5.43
CA GLY A 9 -8.50 -16.27 -4.20
C GLY A 9 -8.60 -14.78 -4.47
N ILE A 10 -9.50 -14.12 -3.74
CA ILE A 10 -9.85 -12.73 -3.94
C ILE A 10 -8.72 -11.89 -3.33
N PHE A 11 -7.61 -11.78 -4.06
CA PHE A 11 -6.49 -10.91 -3.68
C PHE A 11 -6.82 -9.49 -4.11
N LEU A 12 -7.31 -8.70 -3.15
CA LEU A 12 -7.72 -7.31 -3.32
C LEU A 12 -6.76 -6.41 -2.58
N CYS A 13 -6.31 -5.33 -3.23
CA CYS A 13 -5.60 -4.26 -2.55
C CYS A 13 -6.49 -3.67 -1.44
N SER A 14 -6.00 -3.65 -0.20
CA SER A 14 -6.74 -3.12 0.95
C SER A 14 -6.92 -1.60 0.91
N PHE A 15 -6.22 -0.90 0.02
CA PHE A 15 -6.24 0.57 -0.10
C PHE A 15 -7.16 1.07 -1.22
N CYS A 16 -7.35 0.29 -2.29
CA CYS A 16 -8.19 0.69 -3.43
C CYS A 16 -9.24 -0.36 -3.81
N ASN A 17 -9.28 -1.50 -3.12
CA ASN A 17 -10.15 -2.66 -3.39
C ASN A 17 -10.04 -3.20 -4.82
N LYS A 18 -8.90 -3.01 -5.49
CA LYS A 18 -8.65 -3.56 -6.82
C LYS A 18 -8.10 -4.98 -6.74
N ASN A 19 -8.55 -5.84 -7.66
CA ASN A 19 -8.04 -7.21 -7.80
C ASN A 19 -6.72 -7.24 -8.57
N ARG A 20 -5.99 -8.37 -8.51
CA ARG A 20 -4.82 -8.66 -9.38
C ARG A 20 -5.07 -8.49 -10.88
N ASP A 21 -6.33 -8.58 -11.33
CA ASP A 21 -6.70 -8.38 -12.74
C ASP A 21 -6.78 -6.89 -13.13
N GLN A 22 -6.96 -6.01 -12.15
CA GLN A 22 -7.15 -4.56 -12.32
C GLN A 22 -5.87 -3.74 -12.09
N VAL A 23 -4.82 -4.37 -11.57
CA VAL A 23 -3.54 -3.72 -11.23
C VAL A 23 -2.40 -4.50 -11.88
N GLN A 24 -1.29 -3.84 -12.17
CA GLN A 24 -0.18 -4.50 -12.85
C GLN A 24 0.58 -5.41 -11.88
N ARG A 25 0.75 -4.97 -10.63
CA ARG A 25 1.37 -5.74 -9.56
C ARG A 25 0.61 -5.58 -8.24
N LEU A 26 0.57 -6.66 -7.46
CA LEU A 26 -0.06 -6.71 -6.14
C LEU A 26 0.86 -7.45 -5.18
N ILE A 27 1.31 -6.76 -4.14
CA ILE A 27 2.17 -7.31 -3.09
C ILE A 27 1.31 -7.88 -1.97
N ALA A 28 1.56 -9.15 -1.65
CA ALA A 28 0.93 -9.84 -0.54
C ALA A 28 1.76 -9.65 0.74
N GLY A 29 1.27 -8.80 1.66
CA GLY A 29 1.78 -8.72 3.01
C GLY A 29 1.14 -9.76 3.94
N PRO A 30 1.61 -9.87 5.19
CA PRO A 30 1.15 -10.89 6.14
C PRO A 30 -0.36 -10.86 6.44
N ASN A 31 -1.00 -9.68 6.39
CA ASN A 31 -2.46 -9.53 6.58
C ASN A 31 -3.07 -8.41 5.71
N VAL A 32 -2.33 -7.92 4.72
CA VAL A 32 -2.70 -6.72 3.95
C VAL A 32 -2.12 -6.82 2.55
N PHE A 33 -2.84 -6.30 1.56
CA PHE A 33 -2.39 -6.29 0.17
C PHE A 33 -2.30 -4.85 -0.34
N ILE A 34 -1.28 -4.58 -1.13
CA ILE A 34 -1.07 -3.26 -1.74
C ILE A 34 -0.68 -3.41 -3.20
N CYS A 35 -1.22 -2.55 -4.08
CA CYS A 35 -0.88 -2.56 -5.50
C CYS A 35 0.14 -1.49 -5.87
N ASP A 36 0.72 -1.63 -7.07
CA ASP A 36 1.67 -0.68 -7.66
C ASP A 36 1.10 0.74 -7.72
N GLU A 37 -0.16 0.91 -8.10
CA GLU A 37 -0.80 2.23 -8.14
C GLU A 37 -0.84 2.88 -6.75
N CYS A 38 -1.18 2.12 -5.71
CA CYS A 38 -1.21 2.66 -4.35
C CYS A 38 0.20 3.02 -3.87
N ILE A 39 1.20 2.17 -4.14
CA ILE A 39 2.60 2.45 -3.80
C ILE A 39 3.11 3.67 -4.56
N GLY A 40 2.83 3.79 -5.85
CA GLY A 40 3.18 4.95 -6.66
C GLY A 40 2.52 6.24 -6.15
N LEU A 41 1.24 6.19 -5.77
CA LEU A 41 0.54 7.31 -5.16
C LEU A 41 1.14 7.72 -3.81
N PHE A 42 1.61 6.77 -3.00
CA PHE A 42 2.26 7.09 -1.73
C PHE A 42 3.73 7.52 -1.91
N SER A 43 4.44 6.98 -2.91
CA SER A 43 5.84 7.24 -3.20
C SER A 43 6.04 8.60 -3.91
N HIS A 44 5.21 8.92 -4.89
CA HIS A 44 5.24 10.19 -5.65
C HIS A 44 4.69 11.38 -4.86
N ARG A 45 4.09 11.13 -3.68
CA ARG A 45 3.59 12.17 -2.77
C ARG A 45 4.75 12.80 -1.97
N SER A 46 5.61 13.55 -2.64
CA SER A 46 6.54 14.52 -2.03
C SER A 46 6.86 15.65 -3.03
N SER A 47 6.03 16.70 -3.13
CA SER A 47 6.48 18.11 -3.22
C SER A 47 5.33 19.12 -3.41
N GLU A 48 4.37 18.98 -4.33
CA GLU A 48 3.56 20.18 -4.69
C GLU A 48 2.03 20.03 -4.81
N GLU A 49 1.44 18.94 -5.33
CA GLU A 49 -0.01 18.91 -5.60
C GLU A 49 -0.88 18.33 -4.48
N LEU A 50 -0.30 18.15 -3.30
CA LEU A 50 -0.87 17.30 -2.26
C LEU A 50 -1.24 17.97 -0.97
N GLU A 51 -0.56 19.07 -0.73
CA GLU A 51 -0.80 19.90 0.40
C GLU A 51 -2.22 20.48 0.30
N ALA A 52 -2.78 20.67 -0.90
CA ALA A 52 -4.15 21.14 -1.10
C ALA A 52 -5.23 20.20 -0.52
N VAL A 53 -5.06 18.87 -0.64
CA VAL A 53 -6.03 17.88 -0.13
C VAL A 53 -5.76 17.56 1.34
N ASN A 54 -4.49 17.55 1.76
CA ASN A 54 -4.08 17.21 3.13
C ASN A 54 -4.12 18.41 4.11
N ALA A 55 -4.07 19.65 3.63
CA ALA A 55 -4.10 20.86 4.48
C ALA A 55 -5.44 21.05 5.19
N ARG A 56 -6.55 20.56 4.61
CA ARG A 56 -7.86 20.55 5.29
C ARG A 56 -7.93 19.51 6.43
N ALA A 57 -7.05 18.50 6.43
CA ALA A 57 -6.98 17.46 7.46
C ALA A 57 -5.92 17.74 8.56
N ARG A 58 -5.03 18.72 8.35
CA ARG A 58 -3.88 19.00 9.25
C ARG A 58 -4.15 19.98 10.39
N ARG A 59 -5.40 20.34 10.67
CA ARG A 59 -5.72 21.04 11.92
C ARG A 59 -6.12 20.02 12.98
N LYS A 60 -5.09 19.45 13.62
CA LYS A 60 -5.14 18.77 14.93
C LYS A 60 -5.61 17.31 14.92
N ALA A 61 -4.76 16.39 14.42
CA ALA A 61 -4.88 14.99 14.80
C ALA A 61 -4.29 14.80 16.22
N PRO A 62 -5.01 14.13 17.14
CA PRO A 62 -4.52 13.86 18.48
C PRO A 62 -3.29 12.95 18.43
N ARG A 63 -2.42 13.10 19.43
CA ARG A 63 -1.23 12.27 19.61
C ARG A 63 -1.61 10.79 19.57
N SER A 64 -1.12 10.12 18.53
CA SER A 64 -0.55 8.77 18.63
C SER A 64 -1.51 7.59 18.73
N ILE A 65 -2.09 7.13 17.60
CA ILE A 65 -2.43 5.71 17.35
C ILE A 65 -2.34 5.36 15.84
N TYR A 66 -1.28 5.74 15.13
CA TYR A 66 -1.06 5.23 13.77
C TYR A 66 -0.13 4.01 13.82
N GLN A 67 -0.64 2.83 13.44
CA GLN A 67 0.11 1.58 13.35
C GLN A 67 0.15 1.11 11.89
N CYS A 68 1.34 0.80 11.38
CA CYS A 68 1.49 0.24 10.04
C CYS A 68 0.84 -1.14 9.96
N SER A 69 -0.09 -1.34 9.03
CA SER A 69 -0.73 -2.63 8.82
C SER A 69 0.22 -3.68 8.19
N PHE A 70 1.34 -3.24 7.61
CA PHE A 70 2.36 -4.12 7.02
C PHE A 70 3.39 -4.62 8.04
N CYS A 71 3.96 -3.73 8.86
CA CYS A 71 5.04 -4.07 9.79
C CYS A 71 4.66 -3.96 11.27
N GLY A 72 3.48 -3.42 11.59
CA GLY A 72 3.03 -3.22 12.96
C GLY A 72 3.71 -2.08 13.73
N LYS A 73 4.62 -1.33 13.09
CA LYS A 73 5.33 -0.20 13.73
C LYS A 73 4.41 1.00 13.98
N LYS A 74 4.69 1.75 15.04
CA LYS A 74 3.94 2.96 15.45
C LYS A 74 4.61 4.25 14.96
N GLU A 75 3.90 5.39 15.04
CA GLU A 75 4.42 6.76 14.80
C GLU A 75 5.82 7.00 15.38
N SER A 76 6.10 6.53 16.59
CA SER A 76 7.39 6.73 17.26
C SER A 76 8.57 5.98 16.61
N GLN A 77 8.28 4.96 15.79
CA GLN A 77 9.30 4.13 15.13
C GLN A 77 9.52 4.51 13.67
N VAL A 78 8.63 5.32 13.07
CA VAL A 78 8.72 5.67 11.66
C VAL A 78 8.34 7.14 11.45
N PRO A 79 9.21 7.96 10.85
CA PRO A 79 8.99 9.40 10.74
C PRO A 79 7.87 9.79 9.77
N ARG A 80 7.44 8.84 8.92
CA ARG A 80 6.46 9.10 7.85
C ARG A 80 5.46 7.96 7.74
N PHE A 81 4.18 8.33 7.83
CA PHE A 81 3.04 7.45 7.63
C PHE A 81 2.11 8.02 6.56
N PHE A 82 1.50 7.12 5.82
CA PHE A 82 0.50 7.42 4.81
C PHE A 82 -0.82 6.80 5.25
N VAL A 83 -1.86 7.63 5.27
CA VAL A 83 -3.22 7.23 5.63
C VAL A 83 -3.96 6.92 4.34
N GLY A 84 -4.35 5.66 4.15
CA GLY A 84 -5.23 5.26 3.07
C GLY A 84 -6.70 5.57 3.41
N PRO A 85 -7.61 5.42 2.44
CA PRO A 85 -9.04 5.45 2.74
C PRO A 85 -9.41 4.30 3.70
N GLY A 86 -10.19 4.61 4.74
CA GLY A 86 -10.56 3.67 5.81
C GLY A 86 -9.66 3.78 7.04
N GLU A 87 -9.23 2.63 7.58
CA GLU A 87 -8.38 2.50 8.79
C GLU A 87 -7.01 1.85 8.48
N VAL A 88 -6.61 1.83 7.21
CA VAL A 88 -5.35 1.24 6.77
C VAL A 88 -4.24 2.28 6.72
N HIS A 89 -3.11 1.96 7.37
CA HIS A 89 -1.95 2.82 7.42
C HIS A 89 -0.71 2.06 6.98
N ILE A 90 0.14 2.74 6.22
CA ILE A 90 1.40 2.19 5.77
C ILE A 90 2.52 3.19 6.06
N CYS A 91 3.64 2.71 6.56
CA CYS A 91 4.80 3.56 6.83
C CYS A 91 5.68 3.71 5.58
N GLY A 92 6.46 4.79 5.54
CA GLY A 92 7.36 5.08 4.41
C GLY A 92 8.40 4.00 4.15
N GLU A 93 8.88 3.31 5.19
CA GLU A 93 9.79 2.17 5.01
C GLU A 93 9.11 1.00 4.28
N CYS A 94 7.86 0.66 4.65
CA CYS A 94 7.13 -0.39 3.96
C CYS A 94 6.79 -0.01 2.52
N ILE A 95 6.48 1.26 2.24
CA ILE A 95 6.28 1.74 0.87
C ILE A 95 7.57 1.64 0.08
N ALA A 96 8.71 2.06 0.64
CA ALA A 96 10.00 1.96 -0.01
C ALA A 96 10.34 0.50 -0.35
N LEU A 97 10.23 -0.40 0.62
CA LEU A 97 10.43 -1.83 0.41
C LEU A 97 9.48 -2.40 -0.64
N CYS A 98 8.19 -2.05 -0.59
CA CYS A 98 7.24 -2.52 -1.60
C CYS A 98 7.52 -1.91 -2.98
N CYS A 99 8.07 -0.69 -3.04
CA CYS A 99 8.49 -0.06 -4.28
C CYS A 99 9.70 -0.79 -4.87
N GLU A 100 10.71 -1.11 -4.05
CA GLU A 100 11.85 -1.93 -4.46
C GLU A 100 11.39 -3.29 -4.96
N ILE A 101 10.48 -3.98 -4.26
CA ILE A 101 9.97 -5.29 -4.70
C ILE A 101 9.21 -5.19 -6.04
N ILE A 102 8.43 -4.11 -6.26
CA ILE A 102 7.67 -3.90 -7.49
C ILE A 102 8.57 -3.51 -8.66
N ASP A 103 9.61 -2.73 -8.39
CA ASP A 103 10.59 -2.27 -9.38
C ASP A 103 11.58 -3.40 -9.74
N GLU A 104 11.94 -4.24 -8.76
CA GLU A 104 12.94 -5.31 -8.88
C GLU A 104 12.34 -6.69 -9.23
N GLU A 105 11.13 -6.75 -9.79
CA GLU A 105 10.53 -7.99 -10.29
C GLU A 105 10.89 -8.26 -11.77
N SER A 106 12.20 -8.49 -12.01
CA SER A 106 12.75 -9.01 -13.27
C SER A 106 13.87 -10.05 -13.08
N TYR A 107 14.11 -10.55 -11.88
CA TYR A 107 15.14 -11.57 -11.62
C TYR A 107 14.55 -12.79 -10.89
N PHE A 108 13.69 -13.53 -11.58
CA PHE A 108 13.79 -14.98 -11.49
C PHE A 108 14.95 -15.37 -12.40
N PRO A 109 16.19 -15.62 -11.89
CA PRO A 109 17.10 -16.42 -12.68
C PRO A 109 16.40 -17.76 -12.94
N PRO A 110 16.31 -18.24 -14.18
CA PRO A 110 15.83 -19.59 -14.42
C PRO A 110 16.69 -20.54 -13.60
N SER A 111 16.03 -21.39 -12.82
CA SER A 111 16.66 -22.44 -12.03
C SER A 111 17.70 -23.17 -12.87
N GLN A 112 18.95 -23.18 -12.41
CA GLN A 112 19.94 -24.21 -12.73
C GLN A 112 20.06 -25.12 -11.51
#